data_AF-A0A6B0VE02-F1
#
_entry.id   AF-A0A6B0VE02-F1
#
_cell.length_a   1.000
_cell.length_b   1.000
_cell.length_c   1.000
_cell.angle_alpha   90.00
_cell.angle_beta   90.00
_cell.angle_gamma   90.00
#
_symmetry.space_group_name_H-M   'P 1'
#
loop_
_entity.id
_entity.type
_entity.pdbx_description
1 polymer ?
#
loop_
_entity_poly.entity_id
_entity_poly.type
_entity_poly.pdbx_seq_one_letter_code
_entity_poly.pdbx_strand_id
1 'polypeptide(L)'
;RHLDTLEENAKNDVASEESLRATSARLISVADELKTLVSGLEKLSSLVQEQRERKEHQSHWLEQMHERLDLCGDVTGSRPTLQTRLDKLQELERQLPDGTCQAQSLSQCTSSLVQLLAPRERTALEEECGSLETDLARLGTKLEQARHSLAAQLRRWDAYEEHYGRLASGLLGAERSVREFALRASLDDKKEQLEQFQGLLKELHATEQDLDSLSDKAQELIATSGEIRLSMAVNQLTARFQALLETCKELVKKCEQHVQDHIQFEKKHAECSKKLAHAQESFVEIQSLPSGNKERLAHKLAKVKELLQGKSEALNLVNATVQLAEQLQVGSSPEGWEATQGLLQQLQTTFETTFSEAQGLERSLQSTLFLWSEYQEALQRLRNWLKGLSQKTEGAPRLCTTLDEKRAQLRTCRGLLAELTDRQQAVEDLQVKADAISDRDTESQDVLAAVVEGHKEQTEKLQGAVVVLEEAVSQHEQLSKQLSEVQDWLNAIQDQTVTLSNLGLDQLALYSNLERLKAIENGFASQEEGLKKAEAQLPKVLQSTLPTGHPVVSGEVDS
;
A
#
# COMPACT_ATOMS: atom_id res chain seq x y z
N ARG A 1 -108.46 94.18 -106.62
CA ARG A 1 -107.99 92.77 -106.49
C ARG A 1 -106.69 92.52 -107.27
N HIS A 2 -105.77 93.50 -107.30
CA HIS A 2 -104.38 93.34 -107.74
C HIS A 2 -103.40 93.47 -106.54
N LEU A 3 -103.95 93.49 -105.32
CA LEU A 3 -103.20 93.49 -104.06
C LEU A 3 -103.19 92.09 -103.40
N ASP A 4 -104.08 91.18 -103.80
CA ASP A 4 -104.19 89.84 -103.19
C ASP A 4 -103.16 88.84 -103.73
N THR A 5 -102.53 89.10 -104.89
CA THR A 5 -101.55 88.20 -105.52
C THR A 5 -100.09 88.47 -105.15
N LEU A 6 -99.78 89.59 -104.47
CA LEU A 6 -98.45 89.84 -103.91
C LEU A 6 -98.29 89.29 -102.49
N GLU A 7 -99.39 89.09 -101.75
CA GLU A 7 -99.37 88.43 -100.43
C GLU A 7 -99.19 86.90 -100.53
N GLU A 8 -99.61 86.27 -101.62
CA GLU A 8 -99.59 84.81 -101.76
C GLU A 8 -98.21 84.28 -102.21
N ASN A 9 -97.45 85.04 -103.02
CA ASN A 9 -96.07 84.69 -103.37
C ASN A 9 -95.07 84.96 -102.23
N ALA A 10 -95.30 85.99 -101.40
CA ALA A 10 -94.52 86.17 -100.17
C ALA A 10 -94.80 85.05 -99.14
N LYS A 11 -96.02 84.51 -99.09
CA LYS A 11 -96.36 83.37 -98.22
C LYS A 11 -95.73 82.04 -98.67
N ASN A 12 -95.54 81.82 -99.98
CA ASN A 12 -94.89 80.60 -100.49
C ASN A 12 -93.35 80.61 -100.37
N ASP A 13 -92.69 81.78 -100.51
CA ASP A 13 -91.26 81.92 -100.19
C ASP A 13 -90.99 81.79 -98.68
N VAL A 14 -91.89 82.30 -97.83
CA VAL A 14 -91.82 82.13 -96.37
C VAL A 14 -92.07 80.67 -95.95
N ALA A 15 -93.00 79.95 -96.60
CA ALA A 15 -93.26 78.54 -96.30
C ALA A 15 -92.13 77.58 -96.73
N SER A 16 -91.39 77.92 -97.79
CA SER A 16 -90.22 77.16 -98.24
C SER A 16 -88.97 77.47 -97.41
N GLU A 17 -88.78 78.73 -96.98
CA GLU A 17 -87.77 79.10 -95.97
C GLU A 17 -88.04 78.48 -94.59
N GLU A 18 -89.30 78.40 -94.15
CA GLU A 18 -89.67 77.76 -92.88
C GLU A 18 -89.45 76.24 -92.91
N SER A 19 -89.73 75.56 -94.03
CA SER A 19 -89.42 74.13 -94.23
C SER A 19 -87.91 73.85 -94.27
N LEU A 20 -87.12 74.71 -94.92
CA LEU A 20 -85.66 74.66 -94.92
C LEU A 20 -85.06 74.97 -93.54
N ARG A 21 -85.61 75.93 -92.78
CA ARG A 21 -85.22 76.19 -91.39
C ARG A 21 -85.57 75.05 -90.45
N ALA A 22 -86.74 74.41 -90.61
CA ALA A 22 -87.16 73.27 -89.81
C ALA A 22 -86.32 72.01 -90.07
N THR A 23 -85.95 71.76 -91.33
CA THR A 23 -85.03 70.67 -91.71
C THR A 23 -83.59 70.96 -91.30
N SER A 24 -83.12 72.21 -91.42
CA SER A 24 -81.82 72.65 -90.90
C SER A 24 -81.73 72.55 -89.37
N ALA A 25 -82.78 72.96 -88.64
CA ALA A 25 -82.86 72.80 -87.18
C ALA A 25 -82.89 71.33 -86.76
N ARG A 26 -83.59 70.46 -87.51
CA ARG A 26 -83.52 68.99 -87.31
C ARG A 26 -82.13 68.42 -87.59
N LEU A 27 -81.45 68.87 -88.63
CA LEU A 27 -80.07 68.48 -88.95
C LEU A 27 -79.08 68.93 -87.86
N ILE A 28 -79.24 70.14 -87.31
CA ILE A 28 -78.43 70.65 -86.21
C ILE A 28 -78.71 69.87 -84.92
N SER A 29 -79.99 69.58 -84.61
CA SER A 29 -80.37 68.73 -83.47
C SER A 29 -79.78 67.32 -83.58
N VAL A 30 -79.90 66.69 -84.75
CA VAL A 30 -79.31 65.36 -85.01
C VAL A 30 -77.78 65.43 -85.00
N ALA A 31 -77.16 66.51 -85.46
CA ALA A 31 -75.71 66.68 -85.39
C ALA A 31 -75.19 66.88 -83.95
N ASP A 32 -75.93 67.59 -83.10
CA ASP A 32 -75.61 67.76 -81.68
C ASP A 32 -75.90 66.47 -80.88
N GLU A 33 -76.97 65.76 -81.20
CA GLU A 33 -77.25 64.39 -80.69
C GLU A 33 -76.15 63.41 -81.13
N LEU A 34 -75.67 63.46 -82.37
CA LEU A 34 -74.56 62.65 -82.84
C LEU A 34 -73.24 63.03 -82.18
N LYS A 35 -72.94 64.33 -82.00
CA LYS A 35 -71.73 64.77 -81.27
C LYS A 35 -71.74 64.32 -79.82
N THR A 36 -72.88 64.42 -79.14
CA THR A 36 -73.03 63.96 -77.76
C THR A 36 -72.90 62.43 -77.69
N LEU A 37 -73.50 61.70 -78.62
CA LEU A 37 -73.35 60.23 -78.72
C LEU A 37 -71.89 59.83 -79.00
N VAL A 38 -71.20 60.51 -79.92
CA VAL A 38 -69.79 60.27 -80.25
C VAL A 38 -68.90 60.56 -79.04
N SER A 39 -69.08 61.69 -78.36
CA SER A 39 -68.29 62.01 -77.15
C SER A 39 -68.55 61.01 -76.01
N GLY A 40 -69.77 60.48 -75.90
CA GLY A 40 -70.13 59.43 -74.94
C GLY A 40 -69.49 58.08 -75.28
N LEU A 41 -69.48 57.70 -76.56
CA LEU A 41 -68.83 56.48 -77.05
C LEU A 41 -67.30 56.56 -76.97
N GLU A 42 -66.69 57.73 -77.22
CA GLU A 42 -65.24 57.97 -77.04
C GLU A 42 -64.83 57.82 -75.57
N LYS A 43 -65.62 58.38 -74.65
CA LYS A 43 -65.40 58.26 -73.21
C LYS A 43 -65.59 56.83 -72.70
N LEU A 44 -66.61 56.12 -73.21
CA LEU A 44 -66.79 54.70 -72.96
C LEU A 44 -65.62 53.88 -73.48
N SER A 45 -65.17 54.13 -74.71
CA SER A 45 -64.03 53.45 -75.32
C SER A 45 -62.73 53.69 -74.53
N SER A 46 -62.49 54.91 -74.03
CA SER A 46 -61.31 55.20 -73.21
C SER A 46 -61.35 54.49 -71.86
N LEU A 47 -62.52 54.41 -71.22
CA LEU A 47 -62.69 53.70 -69.95
C LEU A 47 -62.58 52.18 -70.12
N VAL A 48 -63.11 51.62 -71.21
CA VAL A 48 -62.94 50.19 -71.56
C VAL A 48 -61.47 49.87 -71.81
N GLN A 49 -60.74 50.74 -72.51
CA GLN A 49 -59.32 50.57 -72.78
C GLN A 49 -58.49 50.65 -71.48
N GLU A 50 -58.74 51.64 -70.64
CA GLU A 50 -58.07 51.80 -69.34
C GLU A 50 -58.34 50.61 -68.40
N GLN A 51 -59.57 50.08 -68.40
CA GLN A 51 -59.93 48.89 -67.64
C GLN A 51 -59.19 47.64 -68.15
N ARG A 52 -59.11 47.47 -69.48
CA ARG A 52 -58.38 46.35 -70.09
C ARG A 52 -56.89 46.39 -69.76
N GLU A 53 -56.25 47.55 -69.88
CA GLU A 53 -54.82 47.71 -69.58
C GLU A 53 -54.53 47.43 -68.10
N ARG A 54 -55.37 47.94 -67.18
CA ARG A 54 -55.24 47.64 -65.74
C ARG A 54 -55.46 46.17 -65.43
N LYS A 55 -56.40 45.51 -66.11
CA LYS A 55 -56.66 44.08 -65.98
C LYS A 55 -55.44 43.27 -66.44
N GLU A 56 -54.92 43.54 -67.63
CA GLU A 56 -53.73 42.87 -68.17
C GLU A 56 -52.52 43.04 -67.25
N HIS A 57 -52.31 44.25 -66.72
CA HIS A 57 -51.24 44.53 -65.76
C HIS A 57 -51.41 43.74 -64.45
N GLN A 58 -52.63 43.70 -63.89
CA GLN A 58 -52.94 42.91 -62.68
C GLN A 58 -52.75 41.40 -62.92
N SER A 59 -53.20 40.89 -64.06
CA SER A 59 -53.06 39.48 -64.43
C SER A 59 -51.59 39.09 -64.60
N HIS A 60 -50.80 39.89 -65.32
CA HIS A 60 -49.37 39.65 -65.50
C HIS A 60 -48.61 39.71 -64.16
N TRP A 61 -48.96 40.68 -63.30
CA TRP A 61 -48.39 40.75 -61.95
C TRP A 61 -48.71 39.51 -61.11
N LEU A 62 -49.97 39.03 -61.16
CA LEU A 62 -50.37 37.81 -60.46
C LEU A 62 -49.63 36.58 -60.99
N GLU A 63 -49.46 36.43 -62.30
CA GLU A 63 -48.70 35.34 -62.91
C GLU A 63 -47.24 35.33 -62.44
N GLN A 64 -46.57 36.49 -62.49
CA GLN A 64 -45.19 36.62 -62.02
C GLN A 64 -45.03 36.28 -60.53
N MET A 65 -46.00 36.68 -59.70
CA MET A 65 -45.98 36.39 -58.27
C MET A 65 -46.21 34.89 -57.99
N HIS A 66 -47.10 34.24 -58.73
CA HIS A 66 -47.32 32.79 -58.64
C HIS A 66 -46.07 32.00 -59.06
N GLU A 67 -45.43 32.35 -60.18
CA GLU A 67 -44.20 31.67 -60.64
C GLU A 67 -43.08 31.78 -59.59
N ARG A 68 -42.90 32.97 -59.01
CA ARG A 68 -41.88 33.19 -57.96
C ARG A 68 -42.22 32.46 -56.67
N LEU A 69 -43.50 32.38 -56.31
CA LEU A 69 -43.97 31.59 -55.16
C LEU A 69 -43.70 30.10 -55.37
N ASP A 70 -44.01 29.55 -56.54
CA ASP A 70 -43.79 28.13 -56.85
C ASP A 70 -42.30 27.75 -56.76
N LEU A 71 -41.40 28.65 -57.16
CA LEU A 71 -39.95 28.46 -57.03
C LEU A 71 -39.43 28.51 -55.58
N CYS A 72 -40.15 29.19 -54.67
CA CYS A 72 -39.70 29.42 -53.31
C CYS A 72 -40.47 28.63 -52.24
N GLY A 73 -41.64 28.06 -52.57
CA GLY A 73 -42.52 27.36 -51.63
C GLY A 73 -42.05 25.94 -51.26
N ASP A 74 -41.01 25.43 -51.90
CA ASP A 74 -40.44 24.11 -51.63
C ASP A 74 -39.70 24.10 -50.27
N VAL A 75 -40.08 23.15 -49.42
CA VAL A 75 -39.56 22.95 -48.05
C VAL A 75 -38.39 21.97 -47.97
N THR A 76 -37.93 21.44 -49.12
CA THR A 76 -36.84 20.47 -49.19
C THR A 76 -35.45 21.11 -49.30
N GLY A 77 -34.41 20.38 -48.91
CA GLY A 77 -33.01 20.79 -49.00
C GLY A 77 -32.40 21.31 -47.70
N SER A 78 -31.15 21.76 -47.82
CA SER A 78 -30.31 22.15 -46.68
C SER A 78 -30.77 23.45 -46.02
N ARG A 79 -30.44 23.61 -44.72
CA ARG A 79 -30.75 24.83 -43.94
C ARG A 79 -30.43 26.15 -44.68
N PRO A 80 -29.24 26.36 -45.29
CA PRO A 80 -28.95 27.61 -46.00
C PRO A 80 -29.87 27.84 -47.22
N THR A 81 -30.28 26.76 -47.89
CA THR A 81 -31.20 26.80 -49.02
C THR A 81 -32.59 27.25 -48.57
N LEU A 82 -33.09 26.67 -47.48
CA LEU A 82 -34.38 27.02 -46.88
C LEU A 82 -34.39 28.48 -46.38
N GLN A 83 -33.28 28.94 -45.79
CA GLN A 83 -33.14 30.34 -45.37
C GLN A 83 -33.24 31.29 -46.57
N THR A 84 -32.51 31.00 -47.64
CA THR A 84 -32.54 31.82 -48.86
C THR A 84 -33.94 31.87 -49.49
N ARG A 85 -34.70 30.76 -49.44
CA ARG A 85 -36.10 30.71 -49.92
C ARG A 85 -37.04 31.52 -49.02
N LEU A 86 -36.85 31.44 -47.71
CA LEU A 86 -37.61 32.23 -46.75
C LEU A 86 -37.40 33.73 -46.96
N ASP A 87 -36.15 34.17 -47.15
CA ASP A 87 -35.82 35.58 -47.42
C ASP A 87 -36.49 36.07 -48.72
N LYS A 88 -36.51 35.23 -49.76
CA LYS A 88 -37.23 35.53 -51.02
C LYS A 88 -38.74 35.63 -50.86
N LEU A 89 -39.35 34.79 -50.02
CA LEU A 89 -40.79 34.86 -49.72
C LEU A 89 -41.14 36.10 -48.91
N GLN A 90 -40.30 36.52 -47.97
CA GLN A 90 -40.48 37.77 -47.25
C GLN A 90 -40.44 38.98 -48.19
N GLU A 91 -39.56 38.96 -49.20
CA GLU A 91 -39.55 40.00 -50.23
C GLU A 91 -40.81 39.96 -51.11
N LEU A 92 -41.34 38.77 -51.43
CA LEU A 92 -42.64 38.64 -52.11
C LEU A 92 -43.80 39.17 -51.27
N GLU A 93 -43.83 38.86 -49.96
CA GLU A 93 -44.83 39.39 -49.04
C GLU A 93 -44.78 40.92 -48.98
N ARG A 94 -43.59 41.53 -49.06
CA ARG A 94 -43.43 42.99 -49.11
C ARG A 94 -44.07 43.62 -50.36
N GLN A 95 -44.26 42.86 -51.43
CA GLN A 95 -44.86 43.31 -52.70
C GLN A 95 -46.39 43.12 -52.75
N LEU A 96 -47.01 42.40 -51.80
CA LEU A 96 -48.47 42.22 -51.71
C LEU A 96 -49.27 43.53 -51.64
N PRO A 97 -48.86 44.57 -50.89
CA PRO A 97 -49.59 45.83 -50.83
C PRO A 97 -49.70 46.52 -52.20
N ASP A 98 -48.66 46.44 -53.03
CA ASP A 98 -48.64 47.01 -54.37
C ASP A 98 -49.69 46.34 -55.27
N GLY A 99 -49.76 45.01 -55.25
CA GLY A 99 -50.78 44.24 -55.96
C GLY A 99 -52.21 44.49 -55.44
N THR A 100 -52.35 44.76 -54.14
CA THR A 100 -53.64 45.14 -53.53
C THR A 100 -54.09 46.53 -53.98
N CYS A 101 -53.16 47.48 -54.06
CA CYS A 101 -53.43 48.81 -54.59
C CYS A 101 -53.81 48.77 -56.09
N GLN A 102 -53.14 47.93 -56.88
CA GLN A 102 -53.46 47.72 -58.29
C GLN A 102 -54.87 47.11 -58.47
N ALA A 103 -55.22 46.09 -57.68
CA ALA A 103 -56.56 45.49 -57.68
C ALA A 103 -57.66 46.50 -57.28
N GLN A 104 -57.42 47.32 -56.25
CA GLN A 104 -58.35 48.39 -55.85
C GLN A 104 -58.54 49.43 -56.95
N SER A 105 -57.46 49.83 -57.64
CA SER A 105 -57.51 50.76 -58.77
C SER A 105 -58.28 50.19 -59.98
N LEU A 106 -58.15 48.88 -60.23
CA LEU A 106 -58.94 48.16 -61.24
C LEU A 106 -60.43 48.13 -60.85
N SER A 107 -60.74 47.79 -59.60
CA SER A 107 -62.10 47.75 -59.05
C SER A 107 -62.80 49.10 -59.16
N GLN A 108 -62.10 50.19 -58.82
CA GLN A 108 -62.59 51.57 -58.99
C GLN A 108 -62.87 51.92 -60.45
N CYS A 109 -61.98 51.54 -61.38
CA CYS A 109 -62.17 51.74 -62.82
C CYS A 109 -63.41 50.97 -63.34
N THR A 110 -63.53 49.69 -62.96
CA THR A 110 -64.66 48.84 -63.32
C THR A 110 -65.98 49.39 -62.78
N SER A 111 -66.01 49.88 -61.53
CA SER A 111 -67.22 50.50 -60.96
C SER A 111 -67.71 51.73 -61.72
N SER A 112 -66.79 52.50 -62.31
CA SER A 112 -67.10 53.68 -63.13
C SER A 112 -67.60 53.27 -64.52
N LEU A 113 -67.08 52.18 -65.08
CA LEU A 113 -67.42 51.65 -66.39
C LEU A 113 -68.77 50.91 -66.40
N VAL A 114 -69.06 50.12 -65.36
CA VAL A 114 -70.30 49.34 -65.19
C VAL A 114 -71.55 50.23 -65.21
N GLN A 115 -71.48 51.47 -64.71
CA GLN A 115 -72.61 52.40 -64.71
C GLN A 115 -73.11 52.74 -66.13
N LEU A 116 -72.28 52.52 -67.15
CA LEU A 116 -72.51 52.96 -68.53
C LEU A 116 -72.76 51.80 -69.52
N LEU A 117 -72.64 50.54 -69.09
CA LEU A 117 -72.74 49.35 -69.97
C LEU A 117 -74.10 48.64 -69.92
N ALA A 118 -74.32 47.61 -70.73
CA ALA A 118 -75.51 46.75 -70.65
C ALA A 118 -75.41 45.72 -69.50
N PRO A 119 -76.53 45.22 -68.91
CA PRO A 119 -76.52 44.36 -67.73
C PRO A 119 -75.62 43.12 -67.85
N ARG A 120 -75.54 42.52 -69.04
CA ARG A 120 -74.73 41.33 -69.31
C ARG A 120 -73.22 41.60 -69.32
N GLU A 121 -72.82 42.77 -69.79
CA GLU A 121 -71.40 43.18 -69.84
C GLU A 121 -70.91 43.65 -68.46
N ARG A 122 -71.83 44.24 -67.67
CA ARG A 122 -71.59 44.61 -66.28
C ARG A 122 -71.24 43.40 -65.42
N THR A 123 -72.10 42.37 -65.43
CA THR A 123 -71.90 41.16 -64.63
C THR A 123 -70.60 40.47 -65.03
N ALA A 124 -70.27 40.42 -66.32
CA ALA A 124 -69.03 39.79 -66.79
C ALA A 124 -67.77 40.52 -66.26
N LEU A 125 -67.72 41.86 -66.32
CA LEU A 125 -66.56 42.63 -65.84
C LEU A 125 -66.43 42.60 -64.31
N GLU A 126 -67.54 42.62 -63.57
CA GLU A 126 -67.56 42.51 -62.12
C GLU A 126 -67.10 41.12 -61.65
N GLU A 127 -67.55 40.05 -62.32
CA GLU A 127 -67.10 38.67 -62.06
C GLU A 127 -65.59 38.51 -62.35
N GLU A 128 -65.07 39.10 -63.42
CA GLU A 128 -63.65 39.07 -63.75
C GLU A 128 -62.78 39.87 -62.76
N CYS A 129 -63.24 41.02 -62.27
CA CYS A 129 -62.51 41.75 -61.24
C CYS A 129 -62.56 41.02 -59.90
N GLY A 130 -63.74 40.48 -59.55
CA GLY A 130 -63.90 39.65 -58.36
C GLY A 130 -63.03 38.41 -58.39
N SER A 131 -62.87 37.76 -59.55
CA SER A 131 -61.99 36.59 -59.67
C SER A 131 -60.51 36.96 -59.44
N LEU A 132 -60.02 38.07 -60.00
CA LEU A 132 -58.65 38.56 -59.76
C LEU A 132 -58.42 38.98 -58.30
N GLU A 133 -59.41 39.59 -57.64
CA GLU A 133 -59.36 39.91 -56.20
C GLU A 133 -59.30 38.64 -55.35
N THR A 134 -60.10 37.61 -55.69
CA THR A 134 -60.02 36.31 -55.00
C THR A 134 -58.68 35.60 -55.24
N ASP A 135 -58.10 35.73 -56.43
CA ASP A 135 -56.79 35.17 -56.77
C ASP A 135 -55.67 35.86 -56.00
N LEU A 136 -55.74 37.18 -55.82
CA LEU A 136 -54.81 37.93 -54.97
C LEU A 136 -54.91 37.51 -53.51
N ALA A 137 -56.12 37.38 -52.96
CA ALA A 137 -56.32 36.89 -51.59
C ALA A 137 -55.79 35.45 -51.42
N ARG A 138 -56.02 34.60 -52.42
CA ARG A 138 -55.50 33.24 -52.47
C ARG A 138 -53.97 33.20 -52.56
N LEU A 139 -53.34 34.09 -53.32
CA LEU A 139 -51.88 34.25 -53.35
C LEU A 139 -51.35 34.64 -51.97
N GLY A 140 -51.98 35.62 -51.31
CA GLY A 140 -51.59 36.06 -49.96
C GLY A 140 -51.63 34.92 -48.93
N THR A 141 -52.72 34.16 -48.91
CA THR A 141 -52.83 32.97 -48.02
C THR A 141 -51.80 31.88 -48.35
N LYS A 142 -51.52 31.61 -49.63
CA LYS A 142 -50.48 30.64 -50.02
C LYS A 142 -49.07 31.10 -49.66
N LEU A 143 -48.76 32.39 -49.84
CA LEU A 143 -47.48 33.00 -49.42
C LEU A 143 -47.27 32.83 -47.92
N GLU A 144 -48.29 33.17 -47.13
CA GLU A 144 -48.25 33.04 -45.69
C GLU A 144 -48.06 31.56 -45.27
N GLN A 145 -48.77 30.62 -45.90
CA GLN A 145 -48.60 29.19 -45.64
C GLN A 145 -47.17 28.70 -45.98
N ALA A 146 -46.62 29.10 -47.13
CA ALA A 146 -45.27 28.76 -47.54
C ALA A 146 -44.20 29.34 -46.60
N ARG A 147 -44.40 30.58 -46.13
CA ARG A 147 -43.53 31.19 -45.12
C ARG A 147 -43.56 30.42 -43.81
N HIS A 148 -44.76 30.09 -43.31
CA HIS A 148 -44.91 29.33 -42.07
C HIS A 148 -44.30 27.93 -42.17
N SER A 149 -44.47 27.23 -43.30
CA SER A 149 -43.90 25.90 -43.49
C SER A 149 -42.36 25.91 -43.52
N LEU A 150 -41.75 26.87 -44.24
CA LEU A 150 -40.29 27.04 -44.25
C LEU A 150 -39.73 27.48 -42.90
N ALA A 151 -40.37 28.43 -42.22
CA ALA A 151 -39.96 28.84 -40.89
C ALA A 151 -40.05 27.69 -39.89
N ALA A 152 -41.07 26.83 -39.99
CA ALA A 152 -41.18 25.62 -39.18
C ALA A 152 -40.08 24.60 -39.50
N GLN A 153 -39.72 24.40 -40.77
CA GLN A 153 -38.58 23.53 -41.13
C GLN A 153 -37.25 24.08 -40.60
N LEU A 154 -36.99 25.38 -40.73
CA LEU A 154 -35.77 25.99 -40.21
C LEU A 154 -35.65 25.82 -38.69
N ARG A 155 -36.75 25.97 -37.94
CA ARG A 155 -36.75 25.70 -36.49
C ARG A 155 -36.41 24.24 -36.15
N ARG A 156 -36.81 23.28 -36.99
CA ARG A 156 -36.43 21.87 -36.81
C ARG A 156 -34.93 21.66 -37.06
N TRP A 157 -34.39 22.31 -38.10
CA TRP A 157 -32.95 22.35 -38.36
C TRP A 157 -32.18 22.97 -37.18
N ASP A 158 -32.62 24.11 -36.65
CA ASP A 158 -32.05 24.73 -35.45
C ASP A 158 -32.01 23.77 -34.26
N ALA A 159 -33.15 23.13 -33.97
CA ALA A 159 -33.25 22.20 -32.85
C ALA A 159 -32.37 20.95 -33.01
N TYR A 160 -32.17 20.47 -34.24
CA TYR A 160 -31.25 19.38 -34.54
C TYR A 160 -29.79 19.82 -34.39
N GLU A 161 -29.39 20.95 -34.98
CA GLU A 161 -28.01 21.44 -34.94
C GLU A 161 -27.55 21.77 -33.52
N GLU A 162 -28.43 22.39 -32.71
CA GLU A 162 -28.15 22.65 -31.30
C GLU A 162 -27.95 21.33 -30.51
N HIS A 163 -28.83 20.35 -30.74
CA HIS A 163 -28.77 19.06 -30.05
C HIS A 163 -27.52 18.27 -30.46
N TYR A 164 -27.22 18.22 -31.75
CA TYR A 164 -26.00 17.62 -32.30
C TYR A 164 -24.75 18.27 -31.73
N GLY A 165 -24.69 19.61 -31.72
CA GLY A 165 -23.54 20.37 -31.22
C GLY A 165 -23.28 20.13 -29.73
N ARG A 166 -24.34 20.08 -28.91
CA ARG A 166 -24.25 19.78 -27.48
C ARG A 166 -23.68 18.39 -27.23
N LEU A 167 -24.21 17.37 -27.93
CA LEU A 167 -23.72 15.99 -27.81
C LEU A 167 -22.28 15.85 -28.31
N ALA A 168 -21.95 16.42 -29.47
CA ALA A 168 -20.61 16.37 -30.02
C ALA A 168 -19.57 17.03 -29.09
N SER A 169 -19.92 18.13 -28.44
CA SER A 169 -19.08 18.81 -27.44
C SER A 169 -18.92 17.99 -26.15
N GLY A 170 -20.01 17.40 -25.65
CA GLY A 170 -19.96 16.52 -24.48
C GLY A 170 -19.06 15.31 -24.70
N LEU A 171 -19.20 14.64 -25.86
CA LEU A 171 -18.34 13.53 -26.25
C LEU A 171 -16.87 13.93 -26.34
N LEU A 172 -16.56 15.12 -26.86
CA LEU A 172 -15.17 15.61 -26.92
C LEU A 172 -14.56 15.80 -25.52
N GLY A 173 -15.34 16.30 -24.56
CA GLY A 173 -14.91 16.44 -23.16
C GLY A 173 -14.68 15.08 -22.48
N ALA A 174 -15.57 14.13 -22.72
CA ALA A 174 -15.46 12.77 -22.21
C ALA A 174 -14.25 12.02 -22.83
N GLU A 175 -14.03 12.15 -24.14
CA GLU A 175 -12.84 11.62 -24.82
C GLU A 175 -11.53 12.19 -24.25
N ARG A 176 -11.50 13.49 -23.96
CA ARG A 176 -10.33 14.12 -23.32
C ARG A 176 -10.06 13.52 -21.95
N SER A 177 -11.10 13.36 -21.13
CA SER A 177 -11.00 12.77 -19.79
C SER A 177 -10.47 11.34 -19.83
N VAL A 178 -10.92 10.53 -20.79
CA VAL A 178 -10.42 9.17 -21.02
C VAL A 178 -8.96 9.16 -21.49
N ARG A 179 -8.55 10.12 -22.34
CA ARG A 179 -7.16 10.24 -22.82
C ARG A 179 -6.18 10.68 -21.74
N GLU A 180 -6.64 11.46 -20.77
CA GLU A 180 -5.83 11.96 -19.64
C GLU A 180 -5.67 10.92 -18.51
N PHE A 181 -6.16 9.70 -18.70
CA PHE A 181 -5.97 8.60 -17.75
C PHE A 181 -4.48 8.38 -17.45
N ALA A 182 -4.13 8.45 -16.17
CA ALA A 182 -2.81 8.15 -15.64
C ALA A 182 -2.93 7.30 -14.37
N LEU A 183 -1.95 6.43 -14.13
CA LEU A 183 -1.88 5.65 -12.90
C LEU A 183 -1.66 6.57 -11.69
N ARG A 184 -2.14 6.14 -10.52
CA ARG A 184 -2.10 6.91 -9.27
C ARG A 184 -1.23 6.23 -8.23
N ALA A 185 -0.69 7.02 -7.30
CA ALA A 185 0.25 6.56 -6.30
C ALA A 185 -0.44 5.96 -5.06
N SER A 186 -1.40 6.69 -4.48
CA SER A 186 -2.06 6.29 -3.23
C SER A 186 -3.39 5.54 -3.48
N LEU A 187 -3.88 4.83 -2.45
CA LEU A 187 -5.19 4.20 -2.50
C LEU A 187 -6.32 5.24 -2.68
N ASP A 188 -6.21 6.38 -1.99
CA ASP A 188 -7.25 7.42 -2.03
C ASP A 188 -7.31 8.07 -3.41
N ASP A 189 -6.17 8.40 -4.03
CA ASP A 189 -6.14 8.90 -5.41
C ASP A 189 -6.76 7.89 -6.41
N LYS A 190 -6.54 6.58 -6.19
CA LYS A 190 -7.14 5.53 -7.03
C LYS A 190 -8.66 5.45 -6.85
N LYS A 191 -9.17 5.62 -5.62
CA LYS A 191 -10.61 5.68 -5.34
C LYS A 191 -11.25 6.93 -5.96
N GLU A 192 -10.62 8.09 -5.83
CA GLU A 192 -11.10 9.33 -6.46
C GLU A 192 -11.16 9.19 -7.99
N GLN A 193 -10.12 8.59 -8.60
CA GLN A 193 -10.11 8.30 -10.03
C GLN A 193 -11.23 7.30 -10.41
N LEU A 194 -11.48 6.27 -9.61
CA LEU A 194 -12.60 5.35 -9.84
C LEU A 194 -13.94 6.08 -9.80
N GLU A 195 -14.19 6.91 -8.78
CA GLU A 195 -15.42 7.69 -8.66
C GLU A 195 -15.60 8.65 -9.84
N GLN A 196 -14.53 9.29 -10.29
CA GLN A 196 -14.53 10.14 -11.49
C GLN A 196 -14.99 9.38 -12.74
N PHE A 197 -14.40 8.20 -13.01
CA PHE A 197 -14.77 7.41 -14.19
C PHE A 197 -16.14 6.74 -14.06
N GLN A 198 -16.58 6.37 -12.86
CA GLN A 198 -17.96 5.91 -12.62
C GLN A 198 -18.98 7.04 -12.84
N GLY A 199 -18.64 8.28 -12.47
CA GLY A 199 -19.42 9.48 -12.77
C GLY A 199 -19.53 9.69 -14.28
N LEU A 200 -18.39 9.68 -14.99
CA LEU A 200 -18.35 9.79 -16.45
C LEU A 200 -19.16 8.69 -17.14
N LEU A 201 -19.08 7.45 -16.66
CA LEU A 201 -19.85 6.33 -17.19
C LEU A 201 -21.36 6.56 -17.02
N LYS A 202 -21.81 7.09 -15.88
CA LYS A 202 -23.22 7.44 -15.67
C LYS A 202 -23.68 8.56 -16.61
N GLU A 203 -22.85 9.57 -16.81
CA GLU A 203 -23.12 10.64 -17.78
C GLU A 203 -23.25 10.09 -19.20
N LEU A 204 -22.35 9.18 -19.60
CA LEU A 204 -22.41 8.53 -20.92
C LEU A 204 -23.69 7.69 -21.10
N HIS A 205 -24.14 6.95 -20.09
CA HIS A 205 -25.43 6.23 -20.17
C HIS A 205 -26.62 7.19 -20.29
N ALA A 206 -26.58 8.36 -19.63
CA ALA A 206 -27.61 9.37 -19.83
C ALA A 206 -27.64 9.90 -21.27
N THR A 207 -26.46 10.05 -21.90
CA THR A 207 -26.37 10.48 -23.31
C THR A 207 -26.89 9.46 -24.32
N GLU A 208 -27.13 8.19 -23.94
CA GLU A 208 -27.77 7.20 -24.84
C GLU A 208 -29.17 7.65 -25.27
N GLN A 209 -29.97 8.12 -24.30
CA GLN A 209 -31.33 8.61 -24.56
C GLN A 209 -31.31 9.88 -25.43
N ASP A 210 -30.35 10.76 -25.20
CA ASP A 210 -30.17 11.97 -26.00
C ASP A 210 -29.77 11.60 -27.45
N LEU A 211 -28.96 10.56 -27.64
CA LEU A 211 -28.53 10.10 -28.96
C LEU A 211 -29.70 9.47 -29.74
N ASP A 212 -30.58 8.72 -29.08
CA ASP A 212 -31.82 8.21 -29.67
C ASP A 212 -32.75 9.36 -30.08
N SER A 213 -32.95 10.36 -29.21
CA SER A 213 -33.74 11.55 -29.53
C SER A 213 -33.15 12.36 -30.69
N LEU A 214 -31.83 12.43 -30.81
CA LEU A 214 -31.15 13.05 -31.94
C LEU A 214 -31.41 12.28 -33.24
N SER A 215 -31.37 10.95 -33.19
CA SER A 215 -31.66 10.07 -34.33
C SER A 215 -33.09 10.28 -34.84
N ASP A 216 -34.08 10.36 -33.94
CA ASP A 216 -35.48 10.63 -34.30
C ASP A 216 -35.63 11.98 -35.02
N LYS A 217 -35.05 13.06 -34.44
CA LYS A 217 -35.05 14.41 -35.05
C LYS A 217 -34.37 14.40 -36.42
N ALA A 218 -33.29 13.64 -36.59
CA ALA A 218 -32.61 13.50 -37.86
C ALA A 218 -33.47 12.76 -38.89
N GLN A 219 -34.16 11.68 -38.50
CA GLN A 219 -35.07 10.94 -39.39
C GLN A 219 -36.23 11.81 -39.86
N GLU A 220 -36.84 12.57 -38.95
CA GLU A 220 -37.88 13.54 -39.30
C GLU A 220 -37.38 14.57 -40.33
N LEU A 221 -36.18 15.13 -40.10
CA LEU A 221 -35.57 16.07 -41.05
C LEU A 221 -35.20 15.41 -42.37
N ILE A 222 -34.71 14.17 -42.39
CA ILE A 222 -34.41 13.45 -43.64
C ILE A 222 -35.69 13.26 -44.45
N ALA A 223 -36.80 12.90 -43.79
CA ALA A 223 -38.08 12.72 -44.43
C ALA A 223 -38.64 14.01 -45.05
N THR A 224 -38.40 15.17 -44.42
CA THR A 224 -38.92 16.47 -44.92
C THR A 224 -37.96 17.21 -45.85
N SER A 225 -36.64 17.06 -45.67
CA SER A 225 -35.62 17.78 -46.42
C SER A 225 -35.00 16.98 -47.57
N GLY A 226 -35.03 15.64 -47.52
CA GLY A 226 -34.29 14.78 -48.45
C GLY A 226 -32.76 14.76 -48.22
N GLU A 227 -32.26 15.38 -47.15
CA GLU A 227 -30.83 15.51 -46.88
C GLU A 227 -30.23 14.25 -46.23
N ILE A 228 -29.90 13.25 -47.05
CA ILE A 228 -29.40 11.93 -46.60
C ILE A 228 -28.11 12.04 -45.75
N ARG A 229 -27.33 13.11 -45.91
CA ARG A 229 -26.08 13.35 -45.15
C ARG A 229 -26.29 13.40 -43.63
N LEU A 230 -27.48 13.77 -43.17
CA LEU A 230 -27.84 13.75 -41.75
C LEU A 230 -27.68 12.35 -41.14
N SER A 231 -28.05 11.30 -41.87
CA SER A 231 -27.90 9.92 -41.42
C SER A 231 -26.43 9.56 -41.21
N MET A 232 -25.54 10.00 -42.11
CA MET A 232 -24.10 9.77 -41.96
C MET A 232 -23.54 10.47 -40.72
N ALA A 233 -23.96 11.71 -40.46
CA ALA A 233 -23.51 12.49 -39.30
C ALA A 233 -23.94 11.86 -37.97
N VAL A 234 -25.20 11.41 -37.87
CA VAL A 234 -25.70 10.69 -36.70
C VAL A 234 -24.96 9.37 -36.52
N ASN A 235 -24.85 8.54 -37.57
CA ASN A 235 -24.13 7.26 -37.49
C ASN A 235 -22.67 7.42 -37.04
N GLN A 236 -21.98 8.46 -37.52
CA GLN A 236 -20.61 8.75 -37.08
C GLN A 236 -20.57 9.13 -35.59
N LEU A 237 -21.50 9.96 -35.12
CA LEU A 237 -21.59 10.35 -33.72
C LEU A 237 -21.91 9.14 -32.83
N THR A 238 -22.84 8.29 -33.25
CA THR A 238 -23.20 7.02 -32.59
C THR A 238 -21.99 6.09 -32.48
N ALA A 239 -21.25 5.88 -33.57
CA ALA A 239 -20.06 5.04 -33.56
C ALA A 239 -18.99 5.57 -32.60
N ARG A 240 -18.79 6.90 -32.57
CA ARG A 240 -17.85 7.55 -31.66
C ARG A 240 -18.26 7.41 -30.20
N PHE A 241 -19.55 7.60 -29.91
CA PHE A 241 -20.13 7.38 -28.58
C PHE A 241 -19.95 5.94 -28.10
N GLN A 242 -20.28 4.94 -28.94
CA GLN A 242 -20.17 3.53 -28.58
C GLN A 242 -18.71 3.12 -28.27
N ALA A 243 -17.76 3.58 -29.08
CA ALA A 243 -16.33 3.34 -28.81
C ALA A 243 -15.86 3.97 -27.48
N LEU A 244 -16.34 5.19 -27.19
CA LEU A 244 -16.03 5.87 -25.94
C LEU A 244 -16.66 5.19 -24.73
N LEU A 245 -17.93 4.77 -24.83
CA LEU A 245 -18.65 4.05 -23.79
C LEU A 245 -17.92 2.76 -23.43
N GLU A 246 -17.49 1.97 -24.42
CA GLU A 246 -16.75 0.74 -24.17
C GLU A 246 -15.39 1.01 -23.52
N THR A 247 -14.65 2.00 -24.02
CA THR A 247 -13.37 2.42 -23.41
C THR A 247 -13.56 2.86 -21.95
N CYS A 248 -14.62 3.60 -21.65
CA CYS A 248 -14.94 4.05 -20.30
C CYS A 248 -15.30 2.87 -19.38
N LYS A 249 -16.11 1.90 -19.85
CA LYS A 249 -16.41 0.66 -19.13
C LYS A 249 -15.14 -0.12 -18.78
N GLU A 250 -14.23 -0.27 -19.74
CA GLU A 250 -12.94 -0.93 -19.51
C GLU A 250 -12.08 -0.18 -18.48
N LEU A 251 -12.04 1.15 -18.54
CA LEU A 251 -11.30 1.96 -17.58
C LEU A 251 -11.89 1.88 -16.18
N VAL A 252 -13.23 1.93 -16.03
CA VAL A 252 -13.88 1.72 -14.72
C VAL A 252 -13.49 0.36 -14.15
N LYS A 253 -13.58 -0.71 -14.94
CA LYS A 253 -13.19 -2.06 -14.51
C LYS A 253 -11.72 -2.13 -14.10
N LYS A 254 -10.82 -1.46 -14.84
CA LYS A 254 -9.39 -1.37 -14.48
C LYS A 254 -9.18 -0.61 -13.17
N CYS A 255 -9.85 0.53 -12.98
CA CYS A 255 -9.79 1.29 -11.74
C CYS A 255 -10.31 0.48 -10.55
N GLU A 256 -11.41 -0.26 -10.70
CA GLU A 256 -11.95 -1.15 -9.67
C GLU A 256 -10.92 -2.21 -9.28
N GLN A 257 -10.28 -2.85 -10.26
CA GLN A 257 -9.22 -3.82 -10.02
C GLN A 257 -8.02 -3.17 -9.30
N HIS A 258 -7.54 -2.01 -9.76
CA HIS A 258 -6.41 -1.32 -9.13
C HIS A 258 -6.70 -0.92 -7.67
N VAL A 259 -7.93 -0.49 -7.37
CA VAL A 259 -8.37 -0.19 -6.00
C VAL A 259 -8.41 -1.47 -5.18
N GLN A 260 -8.98 -2.55 -5.72
CA GLN A 260 -9.07 -3.83 -5.03
C GLN A 260 -7.69 -4.42 -4.70
N ASP A 261 -6.76 -4.41 -5.65
CA ASP A 261 -5.39 -4.90 -5.48
C ASP A 261 -4.66 -4.10 -4.39
N HIS A 262 -4.84 -2.77 -4.38
CA HIS A 262 -4.23 -1.91 -3.36
C HIS A 262 -4.81 -2.20 -1.97
N ILE A 263 -6.14 -2.35 -1.84
CA ILE A 263 -6.78 -2.72 -0.57
C ILE A 263 -6.26 -4.08 -0.05
N GLN A 264 -6.10 -5.06 -0.94
CA GLN A 264 -5.56 -6.36 -0.57
C GLN A 264 -4.11 -6.27 -0.09
N PHE A 265 -3.28 -5.51 -0.82
CA PHE A 265 -1.90 -5.23 -0.42
C PHE A 265 -1.84 -4.55 0.96
N GLU A 266 -2.54 -3.44 1.18
CA GLU A 266 -2.53 -2.70 2.45
C GLU A 266 -2.97 -3.60 3.62
N LYS A 267 -4.02 -4.40 3.42
CA LYS A 267 -4.49 -5.34 4.44
C LYS A 267 -3.42 -6.39 4.78
N LYS A 268 -2.77 -6.97 3.77
CA LYS A 268 -1.73 -7.99 3.98
C LYS A 268 -0.46 -7.40 4.57
N HIS A 269 -0.07 -6.21 4.12
CA HIS A 269 1.03 -5.44 4.67
C HIS A 269 0.81 -5.14 6.16
N ALA A 270 -0.39 -4.70 6.55
CA ALA A 270 -0.73 -4.44 7.95
C ALA A 270 -0.68 -5.71 8.81
N GLU A 271 -1.20 -6.83 8.29
CA GLU A 271 -1.12 -8.14 8.95
C GLU A 271 0.34 -8.59 9.16
N CYS A 272 1.17 -8.49 8.12
CA CYS A 272 2.59 -8.83 8.15
C CYS A 272 3.36 -7.92 9.13
N SER A 273 3.16 -6.61 9.04
CA SER A 273 3.75 -5.60 9.92
C SER A 273 3.45 -5.90 11.39
N LYS A 274 2.19 -6.20 11.72
CA LYS A 274 1.77 -6.54 13.08
C LYS A 274 2.46 -7.81 13.58
N LYS A 275 2.55 -8.84 12.73
CA LYS A 275 3.22 -10.11 13.10
C LYS A 275 4.71 -9.90 13.37
N LEU A 276 5.40 -9.11 12.53
CA LEU A 276 6.81 -8.81 12.71
C LEU A 276 7.06 -7.92 13.93
N ALA A 277 6.23 -6.90 14.16
CA ALA A 277 6.31 -6.05 15.35
C ALA A 277 6.16 -6.89 16.63
N HIS A 278 5.19 -7.80 16.68
CA HIS A 278 5.02 -8.71 17.81
C HIS A 278 6.24 -9.64 18.01
N ALA A 279 6.84 -10.13 16.91
CA ALA A 279 8.05 -10.93 16.97
C ALA A 279 9.26 -10.13 17.51
N GLN A 280 9.38 -8.86 17.12
CA GLN A 280 10.41 -7.95 17.65
C GLN A 280 10.20 -7.65 19.12
N GLU A 281 8.98 -7.30 19.54
CA GLU A 281 8.63 -7.09 20.95
C GLU A 281 8.95 -8.33 21.78
N SER A 282 8.52 -9.50 21.32
CA SER A 282 8.82 -10.79 21.96
C SER A 282 10.33 -11.03 22.05
N PHE A 283 11.10 -10.68 21.01
CA PHE A 283 12.55 -10.83 21.04
C PHE A 283 13.21 -9.92 22.08
N VAL A 284 12.78 -8.66 22.18
CA VAL A 284 13.27 -7.70 23.18
C VAL A 284 12.92 -8.18 24.60
N GLU A 285 11.69 -8.66 24.82
CA GLU A 285 11.29 -9.28 26.08
C GLU A 285 12.19 -10.46 26.44
N ILE A 286 12.45 -11.35 25.49
CA ILE A 286 13.35 -12.49 25.68
C ILE A 286 14.77 -12.02 26.04
N GLN A 287 15.30 -11.01 25.36
CA GLN A 287 16.62 -10.45 25.67
C GLN A 287 16.69 -9.93 27.11
N SER A 288 15.61 -9.32 27.60
CA SER A 288 15.50 -8.80 28.98
C SER A 288 15.35 -9.87 30.06
N LEU A 289 15.03 -11.12 29.69
CA LEU A 289 14.87 -12.21 30.67
C LEU A 289 16.15 -12.41 31.49
N PRO A 290 16.01 -12.65 32.81
CA PRO A 290 17.14 -12.78 33.72
C PRO A 290 18.04 -13.92 33.28
N SER A 291 19.34 -13.69 33.39
CA SER A 291 20.38 -14.68 33.14
C SER A 291 21.05 -15.05 34.47
N GLY A 292 21.95 -16.02 34.45
CA GLY A 292 22.88 -16.26 35.56
C GLY A 292 22.81 -17.58 36.29
N ASN A 293 21.85 -18.43 35.95
CA ASN A 293 21.97 -19.85 36.23
C ASN A 293 21.45 -20.69 35.07
N LYS A 294 21.78 -21.98 35.09
CA LYS A 294 21.44 -22.92 34.03
C LYS A 294 19.94 -23.00 33.75
N GLU A 295 19.11 -22.95 34.78
CA GLU A 295 17.65 -23.06 34.65
C GLU A 295 17.05 -21.83 33.97
N ARG A 296 17.47 -20.63 34.37
CA ARG A 296 17.05 -19.36 33.75
C ARG A 296 17.48 -19.29 32.28
N LEU A 297 18.72 -19.70 31.98
CA LEU A 297 19.22 -19.77 30.61
C LEU A 297 18.47 -20.82 29.77
N ALA A 298 18.10 -21.96 30.35
CA ALA A 298 17.29 -22.97 29.67
C ALA A 298 15.87 -22.47 29.37
N HIS A 299 15.25 -21.75 30.30
CA HIS A 299 13.97 -21.09 30.08
C HIS A 299 14.06 -20.04 28.97
N LYS A 300 15.10 -19.19 28.99
CA LYS A 300 15.37 -18.19 27.95
C LYS A 300 15.56 -18.86 26.57
N LEU A 301 16.30 -19.97 26.50
CA LEU A 301 16.47 -20.76 25.28
C LEU A 301 15.14 -21.33 24.77
N ALA A 302 14.30 -21.85 25.67
CA ALA A 302 12.98 -22.37 25.30
C ALA A 302 12.12 -21.27 24.65
N LYS A 303 12.14 -20.05 25.21
CA LYS A 303 11.43 -18.90 24.66
C LYS A 303 11.98 -18.43 23.31
N VAL A 304 13.31 -18.39 23.12
CA VAL A 304 13.90 -18.12 21.80
C VAL A 304 13.46 -19.16 20.77
N LYS A 305 13.44 -20.45 21.13
CA LYS A 305 12.98 -21.52 20.23
C LYS A 305 11.51 -21.39 19.86
N GLU A 306 10.66 -21.00 20.81
CA GLU A 306 9.25 -20.70 20.58
C GLU A 306 9.09 -19.57 19.54
N LEU A 307 9.83 -18.46 19.69
CA LEU A 307 9.86 -17.38 18.70
C LEU A 307 10.30 -17.87 17.31
N LEU A 308 11.36 -18.68 17.25
CA LEU A 308 11.90 -19.21 15.99
C LEU A 308 10.96 -20.19 15.28
N GLN A 309 10.05 -20.87 15.99
CA GLN A 309 9.00 -21.69 15.37
C GLN A 309 8.05 -20.85 14.49
N GLY A 310 7.82 -19.59 14.86
CA GLY A 310 7.01 -18.64 14.08
C GLY A 310 7.68 -18.12 12.80
N LYS A 311 8.96 -18.44 12.55
CA LYS A 311 9.73 -17.91 11.41
C LYS A 311 9.12 -18.28 10.06
N SER A 312 8.68 -19.52 9.89
CA SER A 312 8.12 -20.00 8.61
C SER A 312 6.79 -19.32 8.29
N GLU A 313 5.94 -19.13 9.29
CA GLU A 313 4.67 -18.40 9.16
C GLU A 313 4.92 -16.93 8.79
N ALA A 314 5.86 -16.26 9.47
CA ALA A 314 6.25 -14.89 9.16
C ALA A 314 6.83 -14.76 7.74
N LEU A 315 7.69 -15.69 7.31
CA LEU A 315 8.24 -15.72 5.95
C LEU A 315 7.14 -15.87 4.90
N ASN A 316 6.16 -16.74 5.13
CA ASN A 316 5.03 -16.91 4.23
C ASN A 316 4.20 -15.62 4.13
N LEU A 317 4.01 -14.90 5.22
CA LEU A 317 3.33 -13.60 5.21
C LEU A 317 4.11 -12.53 4.43
N VAL A 318 5.43 -12.46 4.61
CA VAL A 318 6.30 -11.56 3.83
C VAL A 318 6.19 -11.89 2.34
N ASN A 319 6.33 -13.15 1.96
CA ASN A 319 6.25 -13.58 0.56
C ASN A 319 4.86 -13.31 -0.05
N ALA A 320 3.78 -13.58 0.68
CA ALA A 320 2.42 -13.26 0.23
C ALA A 320 2.21 -11.75 0.04
N THR A 321 2.82 -10.92 0.90
CA THR A 321 2.77 -9.45 0.77
C THR A 321 3.54 -8.98 -0.46
N VAL A 322 4.70 -9.57 -0.75
CA VAL A 322 5.48 -9.29 -1.97
C VAL A 322 4.69 -9.66 -3.22
N GLN A 323 4.02 -10.82 -3.24
CA GLN A 323 3.18 -11.22 -4.39
C GLN A 323 2.04 -10.24 -4.66
N LEU A 324 1.36 -9.75 -3.61
CA LEU A 324 0.31 -8.73 -3.76
C LEU A 324 0.88 -7.38 -4.22
N ALA A 325 2.09 -7.03 -3.81
CA ALA A 325 2.77 -5.83 -4.30
C ALA A 325 3.14 -5.94 -5.79
N GLU A 326 3.62 -7.09 -6.25
CA GLU A 326 3.89 -7.34 -7.67
C GLU A 326 2.61 -7.21 -8.52
N GLN A 327 1.46 -7.70 -8.02
CA GLN A 327 0.17 -7.49 -8.65
C GLN A 327 -0.21 -5.99 -8.69
N LEU A 328 0.03 -5.27 -7.59
CA LEU A 328 -0.22 -3.83 -7.47
C LEU A 328 0.63 -2.97 -8.42
N GLN A 329 1.79 -3.47 -8.86
CA GLN A 329 2.72 -2.73 -9.73
C GLN A 329 2.07 -2.25 -11.04
N VAL A 330 1.25 -3.10 -11.67
CA VAL A 330 0.62 -2.79 -12.97
C VAL A 330 -0.37 -1.62 -12.86
N GLY A 331 -0.97 -1.45 -11.68
CA GLY A 331 -1.98 -0.43 -11.40
C GLY A 331 -1.44 0.79 -10.63
N SER A 332 -0.12 0.98 -10.55
CA SER A 332 0.50 2.04 -9.73
C SER A 332 1.42 2.94 -10.54
N SER A 333 1.42 4.23 -10.21
CA SER A 333 2.41 5.17 -10.77
C SER A 333 3.83 4.82 -10.29
N PRO A 334 4.89 5.30 -10.98
CA PRO A 334 6.27 5.10 -10.55
C PRO A 334 6.51 5.50 -9.09
N GLU A 335 5.96 6.64 -8.66
CA GLU A 335 6.07 7.15 -7.30
C GLU A 335 5.36 6.25 -6.28
N GLY A 336 4.19 5.70 -6.64
CA GLY A 336 3.46 4.79 -5.75
C GLY A 336 4.14 3.42 -5.65
N TRP A 337 4.74 2.96 -6.75
CA TRP A 337 5.54 1.75 -6.77
C TRP A 337 6.80 1.89 -5.91
N GLU A 338 7.51 3.02 -5.99
CA GLU A 338 8.67 3.30 -5.14
C GLU A 338 8.29 3.30 -3.65
N ALA A 339 7.17 3.94 -3.28
CA ALA A 339 6.65 3.90 -1.91
C ALA A 339 6.35 2.46 -1.45
N THR A 340 5.71 1.67 -2.32
CA THR A 340 5.42 0.24 -2.07
C THR A 340 6.70 -0.57 -1.87
N GLN A 341 7.73 -0.33 -2.68
CA GLN A 341 9.03 -0.98 -2.55
C GLN A 341 9.71 -0.62 -1.22
N GLY A 342 9.62 0.63 -0.77
CA GLY A 342 10.11 1.05 0.54
C GLY A 342 9.46 0.29 1.69
N LEU A 343 8.13 0.12 1.65
CA LEU A 343 7.40 -0.69 2.63
C LEU A 343 7.84 -2.16 2.64
N LEU A 344 8.02 -2.77 1.46
CA LEU A 344 8.52 -4.15 1.34
C LEU A 344 9.93 -4.31 1.90
N GLN A 345 10.83 -3.38 1.58
CA GLN A 345 12.21 -3.39 2.09
C GLN A 345 12.23 -3.30 3.62
N GLN A 346 11.38 -2.46 4.21
CA GLN A 346 11.24 -2.38 5.66
C GLN A 346 10.78 -3.71 6.27
N LEU A 347 9.76 -4.35 5.71
CA LEU A 347 9.29 -5.66 6.18
C LEU A 347 10.37 -6.74 6.08
N GLN A 348 11.06 -6.82 4.93
CA GLN A 348 12.12 -7.81 4.69
C GLN A 348 13.28 -7.60 5.66
N THR A 349 13.75 -6.36 5.82
CA THR A 349 14.84 -6.01 6.75
C THR A 349 14.46 -6.35 8.19
N THR A 350 13.24 -6.01 8.60
CA THR A 350 12.70 -6.29 9.95
C THR A 350 12.63 -7.80 10.21
N PHE A 351 12.16 -8.58 9.22
CA PHE A 351 12.14 -10.04 9.31
C PHE A 351 13.56 -10.61 9.43
N GLU A 352 14.47 -10.24 8.52
CA GLU A 352 15.82 -10.78 8.48
C GLU A 352 16.61 -10.48 9.76
N THR A 353 16.58 -9.23 10.21
CA THR A 353 17.26 -8.78 11.44
C THR A 353 16.75 -9.54 12.65
N THR A 354 15.45 -9.51 12.92
CA THR A 354 14.83 -10.15 14.10
C THR A 354 15.14 -11.64 14.17
N PHE A 355 14.94 -12.38 13.07
CA PHE A 355 15.14 -13.82 13.09
C PHE A 355 16.63 -14.23 13.02
N SER A 356 17.50 -13.43 12.40
CA SER A 356 18.95 -13.67 12.43
C SER A 356 19.52 -13.46 13.83
N GLU A 357 19.11 -12.38 14.50
CA GLU A 357 19.50 -12.09 15.89
C GLU A 357 18.97 -13.15 16.86
N ALA A 358 17.71 -13.58 16.70
CA ALA A 358 17.15 -14.68 17.49
C ALA A 358 17.92 -16.00 17.29
N GLN A 359 18.30 -16.33 16.06
CA GLN A 359 19.14 -17.52 15.78
C GLN A 359 20.57 -17.37 16.34
N GLY A 360 21.12 -16.15 16.35
CA GLY A 360 22.38 -15.84 17.03
C GLY A 360 22.29 -16.09 18.53
N LEU A 361 21.24 -15.56 19.17
CA LEU A 361 20.98 -15.74 20.58
C LEU A 361 20.75 -17.21 20.95
N GLU A 362 20.01 -17.96 20.14
CA GLU A 362 19.81 -19.40 20.34
C GLU A 362 21.14 -20.15 20.40
N ARG A 363 22.02 -19.95 19.40
CA ARG A 363 23.33 -20.59 19.32
C ARG A 363 24.21 -20.21 20.52
N SER A 364 24.20 -18.93 20.90
CA SER A 364 24.93 -18.45 22.08
C SER A 364 24.44 -19.15 23.35
N LEU A 365 23.12 -19.17 23.58
CA LEU A 365 22.53 -19.80 24.77
C LEU A 365 22.81 -21.30 24.83
N GLN A 366 22.75 -22.01 23.70
CA GLN A 366 23.11 -23.43 23.63
C GLN A 366 24.57 -23.67 24.03
N SER A 367 25.50 -22.83 23.54
CA SER A 367 26.92 -22.90 23.91
C SER A 367 27.13 -22.61 25.40
N THR A 368 26.50 -21.57 25.94
CA THR A 368 26.61 -21.24 27.37
C THR A 368 26.00 -22.33 28.26
N LEU A 369 24.89 -22.96 27.86
CA LEU A 369 24.28 -24.07 28.60
C LEU A 369 25.14 -25.35 28.59
N PHE A 370 25.88 -25.57 27.51
CA PHE A 370 26.88 -26.64 27.46
C PHE A 370 27.99 -26.38 28.49
N LEU A 371 28.57 -25.17 28.49
CA LEU A 371 29.57 -24.75 29.49
C LEU A 371 29.05 -24.89 30.92
N TRP A 372 27.81 -24.48 31.20
CA TRP A 372 27.16 -24.66 32.50
C TRP A 372 27.06 -26.13 32.91
N SER A 373 26.83 -27.03 31.96
CA SER A 373 26.76 -28.47 32.25
C SER A 373 28.14 -29.02 32.60
N GLU A 374 29.17 -28.66 31.85
CA GLU A 374 30.55 -29.05 32.16
C GLU A 374 31.04 -28.49 33.50
N TYR A 375 30.71 -27.24 33.80
CA TYR A 375 30.99 -26.59 35.07
C TYR A 375 30.29 -27.30 36.24
N GLN A 376 28.97 -27.54 36.15
CA GLN A 376 28.22 -28.21 37.22
C GLN A 376 28.71 -29.64 37.47
N GLU A 377 29.05 -30.40 36.42
CA GLU A 377 29.63 -31.73 36.58
C GLU A 377 30.98 -31.69 37.29
N ALA A 378 31.87 -30.76 36.91
CA ALA A 378 33.17 -30.60 37.56
C ALA A 378 33.03 -30.16 39.02
N LEU A 379 32.15 -29.19 39.29
CA LEU A 379 31.83 -28.69 40.62
C LEU A 379 31.30 -29.82 41.52
N GLN A 380 30.35 -30.61 41.02
CA GLN A 380 29.75 -31.71 41.79
C GLN A 380 30.77 -32.82 42.08
N ARG A 381 31.63 -33.16 41.10
CA ARG A 381 32.72 -34.14 41.28
C ARG A 381 33.68 -33.69 42.37
N LEU A 382 34.14 -32.43 42.32
CA LEU A 382 35.07 -31.89 43.30
C LEU A 382 34.43 -31.77 44.69
N ARG A 383 33.19 -31.29 44.77
CA ARG A 383 32.43 -31.18 46.04
C ARG A 383 32.23 -32.54 46.71
N ASN A 384 31.83 -33.55 45.94
CA ASN A 384 31.67 -34.91 46.47
C ASN A 384 33.00 -35.50 46.95
N TRP A 385 34.07 -35.26 46.21
CA TRP A 385 35.41 -35.70 46.58
C TRP A 385 35.90 -35.01 47.86
N LEU A 386 35.78 -33.69 47.98
CA LEU A 386 36.14 -32.94 49.19
C LEU A 386 35.34 -33.41 50.41
N LYS A 387 34.05 -33.70 50.24
CA LYS A 387 33.22 -34.28 51.31
C LYS A 387 33.76 -35.64 51.76
N GLY A 388 34.10 -36.51 50.81
CA GLY A 388 34.70 -37.82 51.11
C GLY A 388 36.09 -37.71 51.75
N LEU A 389 36.91 -36.75 51.34
CA LEU A 389 38.22 -36.49 51.94
C LEU A 389 38.08 -35.95 53.37
N SER A 390 37.17 -35.00 53.59
CA SER A 390 36.90 -34.44 54.92
C SER A 390 36.49 -35.50 55.95
N GLN A 391 35.74 -36.53 55.51
CA GLN A 391 35.41 -37.69 56.34
C GLN A 391 36.64 -38.55 56.66
N LYS A 392 37.57 -38.71 55.72
CA LYS A 392 38.82 -39.48 55.95
C LYS A 392 39.82 -38.73 56.83
N THR A 393 39.79 -37.40 56.82
CA THR A 393 40.67 -36.52 57.62
C THR A 393 40.03 -36.11 58.95
N GLU A 394 38.84 -36.64 59.26
CA GLU A 394 38.14 -36.38 60.51
C GLU A 394 38.96 -36.91 61.70
N GLY A 395 39.27 -36.03 62.65
CA GLY A 395 40.08 -36.36 63.82
C GLY A 395 41.60 -36.52 63.57
N ALA A 396 42.13 -36.20 62.39
CA ALA A 396 43.58 -36.12 62.15
C ALA A 396 44.12 -34.71 62.50
N PRO A 397 45.30 -34.58 63.16
CA PRO A 397 46.17 -35.65 63.70
C PRO A 397 45.59 -36.27 64.99
N ARG A 398 45.81 -37.58 65.18
CA ARG A 398 45.37 -38.33 66.38
C ARG A 398 46.60 -38.89 67.08
N LEU A 399 46.55 -38.97 68.40
CA LEU A 399 47.61 -39.59 69.18
C LEU A 399 47.58 -41.11 68.97
N CYS A 400 48.73 -41.70 68.66
CA CYS A 400 48.90 -43.14 68.51
C CYS A 400 49.65 -43.74 69.70
N THR A 401 49.60 -45.06 69.85
CA THR A 401 50.22 -45.78 70.98
C THR A 401 51.65 -46.22 70.70
N THR A 402 52.00 -46.49 69.43
CA THR A 402 53.32 -46.99 69.01
C THR A 402 53.94 -46.16 67.88
N LEU A 403 55.25 -46.31 67.65
CA LEU A 403 55.95 -45.67 66.54
C LEU A 403 55.40 -46.10 65.16
N ASP A 404 55.06 -47.38 64.99
CA ASP A 404 54.55 -47.91 63.72
C ASP A 404 53.16 -47.35 63.38
N GLU A 405 52.30 -47.15 64.38
CA GLU A 405 51.01 -46.49 64.20
C GLU A 405 51.18 -45.00 63.82
N LYS A 406 52.12 -44.29 64.45
CA LYS A 406 52.46 -42.89 64.09
C LYS A 406 52.98 -42.81 62.65
N ARG A 407 53.87 -43.73 62.25
CA ARG A 407 54.40 -43.84 60.88
C ARG A 407 53.30 -44.17 59.87
N ALA A 408 52.41 -45.10 60.20
CA ALA A 408 51.29 -45.46 59.34
C ALA A 408 50.35 -44.28 59.13
N GLN A 409 50.01 -43.54 60.19
CA GLN A 409 49.20 -42.33 60.09
C GLN A 409 49.89 -41.24 59.28
N LEU A 410 51.19 -41.01 59.49
CA LEU A 410 51.97 -40.05 58.72
C LEU A 410 51.96 -40.40 57.22
N ARG A 411 52.13 -41.68 56.86
CA ARG A 411 52.04 -42.14 55.47
C ARG A 411 50.66 -41.88 54.87
N THR A 412 49.58 -42.16 55.62
CA THR A 412 48.21 -41.88 55.17
C THR A 412 47.98 -40.37 54.97
N CYS A 413 48.39 -39.52 55.92
CA CYS A 413 48.25 -38.07 55.80
C CYS A 413 49.08 -37.50 54.63
N ARG A 414 50.33 -37.98 54.41
CA ARG A 414 51.15 -37.61 53.25
C ARG A 414 50.51 -38.05 51.93
N GLY A 415 49.94 -39.26 51.88
CA GLY A 415 49.22 -39.75 50.69
C GLY A 415 48.00 -38.89 50.36
N LEU A 416 47.18 -38.54 51.36
CA LEU A 416 46.02 -37.66 51.17
C LEU A 416 46.43 -36.23 50.79
N LEU A 417 47.55 -35.71 51.32
CA LEU A 417 48.08 -34.40 50.94
C LEU A 417 48.60 -34.39 49.49
N ALA A 418 49.26 -35.47 49.04
CA ALA A 418 49.63 -35.63 47.64
C ALA A 418 48.39 -35.65 46.74
N GLU A 419 47.33 -36.39 47.13
CA GLU A 419 46.07 -36.40 46.39
C GLU A 419 45.37 -35.03 46.31
N LEU A 420 45.50 -34.17 47.32
CA LEU A 420 45.01 -32.79 47.31
C LEU A 420 45.81 -31.91 46.35
N THR A 421 47.13 -32.07 46.37
CA THR A 421 48.07 -31.34 45.53
C THR A 421 47.87 -31.72 44.06
N ASP A 422 47.72 -33.00 43.75
CA ASP A 422 47.45 -33.49 42.40
C ASP A 422 46.12 -32.96 41.84
N ARG A 423 45.14 -32.72 42.71
CA ARG A 423 43.83 -32.17 42.33
C ARG A 423 43.77 -30.64 42.32
N GLN A 424 44.86 -29.95 42.65
CA GLN A 424 44.94 -28.49 42.56
C GLN A 424 44.61 -28.01 41.13
N GLN A 425 45.12 -28.70 40.11
CA GLN A 425 44.81 -28.39 38.72
C GLN A 425 43.30 -28.48 38.42
N ALA A 426 42.58 -29.43 39.04
CA ALA A 426 41.13 -29.56 38.83
C ALA A 426 40.33 -28.41 39.46
N VAL A 427 40.85 -27.78 40.53
CA VAL A 427 40.26 -26.57 41.13
C VAL A 427 40.46 -25.38 40.20
N GLU A 428 41.67 -25.23 39.66
CA GLU A 428 42.00 -24.17 38.70
C GLU A 428 41.19 -24.32 37.41
N ASP A 429 41.10 -25.53 36.86
CA ASP A 429 40.28 -25.84 35.70
C ASP A 429 38.79 -25.53 35.96
N LEU A 430 38.31 -25.79 37.18
CA LEU A 430 36.94 -25.45 37.57
C LEU A 430 36.74 -23.94 37.60
N GLN A 431 37.68 -23.17 38.13
CA GLN A 431 37.63 -21.70 38.13
C GLN A 431 37.65 -21.15 36.70
N VAL A 432 38.53 -21.65 35.83
CA VAL A 432 38.58 -21.28 34.41
C VAL A 432 37.25 -21.56 33.70
N LYS A 433 36.65 -22.74 33.93
CA LYS A 433 35.33 -23.09 33.40
C LYS A 433 34.23 -22.17 33.92
N ALA A 434 34.34 -21.76 35.17
CA ALA A 434 33.37 -20.86 35.78
C ALA A 434 33.53 -19.44 35.21
N ASP A 435 34.75 -18.97 34.97
CA ASP A 435 35.03 -17.65 34.40
C ASP A 435 34.63 -17.56 32.92
N ALA A 436 34.66 -18.68 32.20
CA ALA A 436 34.11 -18.79 30.86
C ALA A 436 32.57 -18.59 30.81
N ILE A 437 31.89 -18.73 31.95
CA ILE A 437 30.46 -18.46 32.10
C ILE A 437 30.28 -17.05 32.68
N SER A 438 29.95 -16.11 31.79
CA SER A 438 29.60 -14.75 32.18
C SER A 438 28.23 -14.70 32.91
N ASP A 439 28.07 -13.72 33.81
CA ASP A 439 26.79 -13.38 34.47
C ASP A 439 26.24 -14.41 35.49
N ARG A 440 27.09 -15.25 36.09
CA ARG A 440 26.69 -16.19 37.17
C ARG A 440 26.03 -15.46 38.35
N ASP A 441 24.94 -16.01 38.88
CA ASP A 441 24.27 -15.49 40.07
C ASP A 441 25.12 -15.63 41.35
N THR A 442 24.80 -14.84 42.38
CA THR A 442 25.53 -14.80 43.65
C THR A 442 25.60 -16.18 44.29
N GLU A 443 24.52 -16.96 44.25
CA GLU A 443 24.49 -18.32 44.79
C GLU A 443 25.50 -19.24 44.08
N SER A 444 25.58 -19.20 42.75
CA SER A 444 26.55 -20.01 42.01
C SER A 444 28.01 -19.58 42.27
N GLN A 445 28.23 -18.28 42.50
CA GLN A 445 29.54 -17.75 42.89
C GLN A 445 29.93 -18.18 44.31
N ASP A 446 28.99 -18.11 45.27
CA ASP A 446 29.20 -18.52 46.66
C ASP A 446 29.50 -20.01 46.78
N VAL A 447 28.81 -20.86 46.00
CA VAL A 447 29.06 -22.30 45.98
C VAL A 447 30.46 -22.62 45.43
N LEU A 448 30.91 -21.89 44.41
CA LEU A 448 32.29 -22.05 43.91
C LEU A 448 33.30 -21.61 44.96
N ALA A 449 33.09 -20.45 45.58
CA ALA A 449 33.97 -19.93 46.63
C ALA A 449 34.10 -20.92 47.79
N ALA A 450 32.98 -21.49 48.26
CA ALA A 450 32.97 -22.48 49.33
C ALA A 450 33.74 -23.77 48.96
N VAL A 451 33.69 -24.21 47.69
CA VAL A 451 34.45 -25.39 47.24
C VAL A 451 35.94 -25.10 47.14
N VAL A 452 36.34 -23.93 46.64
CA VAL A 452 37.73 -23.49 46.55
C VAL A 452 38.32 -23.28 47.94
N GLU A 453 37.59 -22.59 48.83
CA GLU A 453 37.98 -22.38 50.22
C GLU A 453 38.07 -23.70 50.98
N GLY A 454 37.09 -24.59 50.83
CA GLY A 454 37.12 -25.92 51.44
C GLY A 454 38.31 -26.77 50.99
N HIS A 455 38.75 -26.69 49.72
CA HIS A 455 39.98 -27.36 49.27
C HIS A 455 41.22 -26.77 49.95
N LYS A 456 41.30 -25.44 50.04
CA LYS A 456 42.39 -24.73 50.70
C LYS A 456 42.48 -25.08 52.20
N GLU A 457 41.36 -25.01 52.91
CA GLU A 457 41.29 -25.35 54.34
C GLU A 457 41.72 -26.80 54.61
N GLN A 458 41.26 -27.77 53.80
CA GLN A 458 41.69 -29.16 53.94
C GLN A 458 43.18 -29.34 53.65
N THR A 459 43.73 -28.59 52.70
CA THR A 459 45.17 -28.60 52.40
C THR A 459 45.98 -28.08 53.58
N GLU A 460 45.61 -26.92 54.14
CA GLU A 460 46.28 -26.36 55.32
C GLU A 460 46.17 -27.29 56.53
N LYS A 461 44.99 -27.88 56.76
CA LYS A 461 44.77 -28.83 57.86
C LYS A 461 45.65 -30.07 57.72
N LEU A 462 45.74 -30.68 56.53
CA LEU A 462 46.57 -31.85 56.30
C LEU A 462 48.06 -31.52 56.33
N GLN A 463 48.49 -30.37 55.81
CA GLN A 463 49.86 -29.90 55.94
C GLN A 463 50.26 -29.75 57.41
N GLY A 464 49.42 -29.09 58.22
CA GLY A 464 49.64 -28.97 59.66
C GLY A 464 49.68 -30.33 60.36
N ALA A 465 48.77 -31.24 60.03
CA ALA A 465 48.76 -32.60 60.57
C ALA A 465 50.02 -33.39 60.21
N VAL A 466 50.52 -33.26 58.97
CA VAL A 466 51.77 -33.89 58.52
C VAL A 466 52.95 -33.33 59.32
N VAL A 467 53.08 -32.02 59.49
CA VAL A 467 54.18 -31.41 60.28
C VAL A 467 54.19 -31.93 61.73
N VAL A 468 53.02 -31.96 62.38
CA VAL A 468 52.90 -32.47 63.77
C VAL A 468 53.26 -33.96 63.84
N LEU A 469 52.82 -34.76 62.88
CA LEU A 469 53.13 -36.20 62.83
C LEU A 469 54.59 -36.47 62.46
N GLU A 470 55.20 -35.66 61.59
CA GLU A 470 56.62 -35.72 61.24
C GLU A 470 57.49 -35.43 62.45
N GLU A 471 57.15 -34.39 63.22
CA GLU A 471 57.82 -34.09 64.48
C GLU A 471 57.62 -35.24 65.49
N ALA A 472 56.39 -35.73 65.68
CA ALA A 472 56.11 -36.83 66.60
C ALA A 472 56.83 -38.14 66.23
N VAL A 473 56.91 -38.47 64.94
CA VAL A 473 57.65 -39.63 64.43
C VAL A 473 59.15 -39.40 64.60
N SER A 474 59.68 -38.24 64.22
CA SER A 474 61.11 -37.92 64.35
C SER A 474 61.58 -37.97 65.81
N GLN A 475 60.80 -37.40 66.73
CA GLN A 475 61.10 -37.43 68.16
C GLN A 475 61.15 -38.86 68.71
N HIS A 476 60.21 -39.71 68.29
CA HIS A 476 60.14 -41.11 68.70
C HIS A 476 61.24 -41.96 68.03
N GLU A 477 61.53 -41.74 66.75
CA GLU A 477 62.66 -42.38 66.05
C GLU A 477 64.01 -42.04 66.68
N GLN A 478 64.20 -40.79 67.11
CA GLN A 478 65.41 -40.38 67.80
C GLN A 478 65.55 -41.07 69.16
N LEU A 479 64.45 -41.22 69.91
CA LEU A 479 64.43 -41.98 71.16
C LEU A 479 64.77 -43.46 70.90
N SER A 480 64.06 -44.12 69.98
CA SER A 480 64.30 -45.53 69.66
C SER A 480 65.71 -45.78 69.12
N LYS A 481 66.29 -44.84 68.36
CA LYS A 481 67.67 -44.92 67.88
C LYS A 481 68.68 -44.82 69.04
N GLN A 482 68.52 -43.85 69.93
CA GLN A 482 69.39 -43.69 71.10
C GLN A 482 69.34 -44.92 72.02
N LEU A 483 68.14 -45.48 72.22
CA LEU A 483 67.97 -46.70 73.00
C LEU A 483 68.61 -47.91 72.30
N SER A 484 68.41 -48.08 70.99
CA SER A 484 69.07 -49.15 70.21
C SER A 484 70.59 -49.04 70.25
N GLU A 485 71.16 -47.83 70.11
CA GLU A 485 72.62 -47.64 70.17
C GLU A 485 73.21 -48.00 71.53
N VAL A 486 72.53 -47.62 72.63
CA VAL A 486 72.92 -48.01 73.99
C VAL A 486 72.75 -49.52 74.19
N GLN A 487 71.65 -50.10 73.71
CA GLN A 487 71.36 -51.52 73.84
C GLN A 487 72.32 -52.39 73.03
N ASP A 488 72.63 -52.00 71.80
CA ASP A 488 73.61 -52.67 70.94
C ASP A 488 75.01 -52.58 71.55
N TRP A 489 75.37 -51.44 72.14
CA TRP A 489 76.63 -51.28 72.86
C TRP A 489 76.67 -52.13 74.14
N LEU A 490 75.59 -52.18 74.92
CA LEU A 490 75.48 -53.03 76.11
C LEU A 490 75.60 -54.50 75.74
N ASN A 491 74.88 -54.97 74.71
CA ASN A 491 74.97 -56.33 74.19
C ASN A 491 76.40 -56.65 73.70
N ALA A 492 77.01 -55.74 72.93
CA ALA A 492 78.38 -55.90 72.45
C ALA A 492 79.38 -55.95 73.61
N ILE A 493 79.20 -55.16 74.67
CA ILE A 493 80.01 -55.25 75.88
C ILE A 493 79.75 -56.54 76.62
N GLN A 494 78.50 -56.98 76.74
CA GLN A 494 78.17 -58.21 77.43
C GLN A 494 78.85 -59.42 76.76
N ASP A 495 78.80 -59.47 75.43
CA ASP A 495 79.52 -60.47 74.63
C ASP A 495 81.05 -60.35 74.75
N GLN A 496 81.58 -59.12 74.74
CA GLN A 496 83.02 -58.86 74.89
C GLN A 496 83.51 -59.11 76.32
N THR A 497 82.69 -58.91 77.35
CA THR A 497 83.08 -59.10 78.76
C THR A 497 83.28 -60.59 79.06
N VAL A 498 82.46 -61.46 78.47
CA VAL A 498 82.64 -62.91 78.57
C VAL A 498 84.00 -63.33 77.98
N THR A 499 84.43 -62.72 76.88
CA THR A 499 85.72 -63.06 76.24
C THR A 499 86.93 -62.38 76.89
N LEU A 500 86.78 -61.13 77.34
CA LEU A 500 87.84 -60.33 78.00
C LEU A 500 88.11 -60.77 79.46
N SER A 501 87.17 -61.46 80.11
CA SER A 501 87.31 -62.00 81.47
C SER A 501 88.15 -63.29 81.58
N ASN A 502 88.66 -63.81 80.46
CA ASN A 502 89.49 -65.01 80.46
C ASN A 502 90.92 -64.71 80.96
N LEU A 503 91.19 -65.11 82.21
CA LEU A 503 92.47 -64.90 82.89
C LEU A 503 93.58 -65.92 82.51
N GLY A 504 93.28 -66.89 81.65
CA GLY A 504 94.21 -67.97 81.25
C GLY A 504 95.11 -67.67 80.04
N LEU A 505 95.27 -66.40 79.65
CA LEU A 505 95.92 -65.98 78.41
C LEU A 505 97.39 -65.55 78.61
N ASP A 506 98.14 -65.41 77.52
CA ASP A 506 99.53 -64.93 77.54
C ASP A 506 99.65 -63.43 77.86
N GLN A 507 100.86 -62.97 78.21
CA GLN A 507 101.09 -61.60 78.70
C GLN A 507 100.71 -60.51 77.68
N LEU A 508 100.87 -60.78 76.38
CA LEU A 508 100.49 -59.88 75.29
C LEU A 508 98.96 -59.81 75.14
N ALA A 509 98.26 -60.94 75.19
CA ALA A 509 96.80 -60.97 75.14
C ALA A 509 96.16 -60.39 76.41
N LEU A 510 96.74 -60.59 77.60
CA LEU A 510 96.28 -59.96 78.84
C LEU A 510 96.44 -58.43 78.79
N TYR A 511 97.54 -57.93 78.24
CA TYR A 511 97.76 -56.48 78.07
C TYR A 511 96.77 -55.89 77.03
N SER A 512 96.54 -56.59 75.92
CA SER A 512 95.52 -56.22 74.91
C SER A 512 94.10 -56.23 75.48
N ASN A 513 93.75 -57.24 76.30
CA ASN A 513 92.47 -57.29 77.01
C ASN A 513 92.32 -56.13 77.99
N LEU A 514 93.38 -55.78 78.72
CA LEU A 514 93.39 -54.64 79.64
C LEU A 514 93.26 -53.29 78.90
N GLU A 515 93.89 -53.13 77.73
CA GLU A 515 93.69 -51.94 76.89
C GLU A 515 92.26 -51.84 76.34
N ARG A 516 91.66 -52.97 75.93
CA ARG A 516 90.25 -53.03 75.51
C ARG A 516 89.28 -52.76 76.66
N LEU A 517 89.53 -53.28 77.85
CA LEU A 517 88.73 -53.00 79.06
C LEU A 517 88.83 -51.53 79.46
N LYS A 518 90.01 -50.90 79.37
CA LYS A 518 90.16 -49.44 79.55
C LYS A 518 89.44 -48.63 78.47
N ALA A 519 89.42 -49.11 77.22
CA ALA A 519 88.65 -48.47 76.15
C ALA A 519 87.13 -48.57 76.40
N ILE A 520 86.66 -49.70 76.93
CA ILE A 520 85.27 -49.90 77.37
C ILE A 520 84.94 -48.96 78.54
N GLU A 521 85.80 -48.90 79.57
CA GLU A 521 85.68 -48.00 80.72
C GLU A 521 85.54 -46.52 80.29
N ASN A 522 86.34 -46.08 79.32
CA ASN A 522 86.26 -44.74 78.74
C ASN A 522 84.99 -44.53 77.89
N GLY A 523 84.41 -45.60 77.33
CA GLY A 523 83.18 -45.57 76.55
C GLY A 523 81.92 -45.37 77.38
N PHE A 524 81.90 -45.79 78.66
CA PHE A 524 80.74 -45.64 79.55
C PHE A 524 80.31 -44.18 79.69
N ALA A 525 81.25 -43.24 79.81
CA ALA A 525 80.94 -41.81 79.93
C ALA A 525 80.17 -41.28 78.71
N SER A 526 80.53 -41.74 77.50
CA SER A 526 79.86 -41.36 76.25
C SER A 526 78.44 -41.95 76.15
N GLN A 527 78.23 -43.17 76.65
CA GLN A 527 76.93 -43.84 76.62
C GLN A 527 75.99 -43.35 77.71
N GLU A 528 76.51 -43.00 78.89
CA GLU A 528 75.75 -42.32 79.94
C GLU A 528 75.22 -40.96 79.47
N GLU A 529 76.00 -40.23 78.67
CA GLU A 529 75.54 -39.01 78.00
C GLU A 529 74.45 -39.29 76.94
N GLY A 530 74.53 -40.44 76.25
CA GLY A 530 73.50 -40.94 75.33
C GLY A 530 72.17 -41.27 76.04
N LEU A 531 72.24 -41.96 77.18
CA LEU A 531 71.08 -42.31 78.00
C LEU A 531 70.41 -41.05 78.58
N LYS A 532 71.19 -40.08 79.09
CA LYS A 532 70.65 -38.79 79.55
C LYS A 532 69.92 -38.02 78.44
N LYS A 533 70.38 -38.14 77.18
CA LYS A 533 69.70 -37.56 76.02
C LYS A 533 68.39 -38.30 75.72
N ALA A 534 68.34 -39.62 75.86
CA ALA A 534 67.12 -40.41 75.71
C ALA A 534 66.09 -40.09 76.81
N GLU A 535 66.52 -39.99 78.08
CA GLU A 535 65.69 -39.57 79.21
C GLU A 535 65.10 -38.17 79.03
N ALA A 536 65.87 -37.23 78.47
CA ALA A 536 65.38 -35.89 78.16
C ALA A 536 64.39 -35.86 76.97
N GLN A 537 64.43 -36.87 76.09
CA GLN A 537 63.58 -36.98 74.91
C GLN A 537 62.26 -37.70 75.21
N LEU A 538 62.24 -38.63 76.18
CA LEU A 538 61.07 -39.40 76.60
C LEU A 538 59.83 -38.54 76.92
N PRO A 539 59.91 -37.45 77.73
CA PRO A 539 58.76 -36.59 78.00
C PRO A 539 58.16 -35.96 76.73
N LYS A 540 58.97 -35.65 75.73
CA LYS A 540 58.51 -35.07 74.45
C LYS A 540 57.77 -36.11 73.61
N VAL A 541 58.25 -37.35 73.61
CA VAL A 541 57.58 -38.47 72.94
C VAL A 541 56.25 -38.80 73.64
N LEU A 542 56.19 -38.76 74.96
CA LEU A 542 54.94 -39.01 75.71
C LEU A 542 53.87 -37.94 75.45
N GLN A 543 54.25 -36.67 75.26
CA GLN A 543 53.32 -35.60 74.88
C GLN A 543 52.65 -35.85 73.51
N SER A 544 53.35 -36.54 72.60
CA SER A 544 52.83 -36.91 71.27
C SER A 544 52.32 -38.36 71.19
N THR A 545 52.14 -39.04 72.34
CA THR A 545 51.67 -40.43 72.43
C THR A 545 50.37 -40.51 73.21
N LEU A 546 49.48 -41.41 72.80
CA LEU A 546 48.22 -41.64 73.50
C LEU A 546 48.50 -42.17 74.92
N PRO A 547 47.75 -41.76 75.96
CA PRO A 547 48.00 -42.19 77.34
C PRO A 547 48.06 -43.71 77.55
N THR A 548 47.31 -44.47 76.75
CA THR A 548 47.33 -45.95 76.78
C THR A 548 48.62 -46.56 76.20
N GLY A 549 49.37 -45.80 75.39
CA GLY A 549 50.68 -46.20 74.84
C GLY A 549 51.87 -45.71 75.66
N HIS A 550 51.66 -44.85 76.66
CA HIS A 550 52.72 -44.42 77.58
C HIS A 550 53.48 -45.60 78.23
N PRO A 551 52.83 -46.66 78.75
CA PRO A 551 53.56 -47.81 79.30
C PRO A 551 54.38 -48.56 78.26
N VAL A 552 53.98 -48.53 76.97
CA VAL A 552 54.71 -49.18 75.89
C VAL A 552 55.99 -48.40 75.59
N VAL A 553 55.91 -47.07 75.46
CA VAL A 553 57.07 -46.21 75.20
C VAL A 553 58.02 -46.13 76.40
N SER A 554 57.50 -46.08 77.62
CA SER A 554 58.34 -46.15 78.83
C SER A 554 59.03 -47.51 78.97
N GLY A 555 58.33 -48.59 78.59
CA GLY A 555 58.89 -49.94 78.59
C GLY A 555 60.06 -50.13 77.63
N GLU A 556 60.16 -49.33 76.56
CA GLU A 556 61.34 -49.32 75.66
C GLU A 556 62.59 -48.71 76.31
N VAL A 557 62.43 -47.84 77.31
CA VAL A 557 63.54 -47.22 78.06
C VAL A 557 63.96 -48.09 79.24
N ASP A 558 63.02 -48.81 79.85
CA ASP A 558 63.25 -49.70 80.99
C ASP A 558 63.87 -51.06 80.60
N SER A 559 63.79 -51.43 79.32
CA SER A 559 64.34 -52.67 78.73
C SER A 559 65.78 -52.52 78.26
#